data_AF-A0A957MT81-F1
#
_entry.id   AF-A0A957MT81-F1
#
_cell.length_a   1.000
_cell.length_b   1.000
_cell.length_c   1.000
_cell.angle_alpha   90.00
_cell.angle_beta   90.00
_cell.angle_gamma   90.00
#
_symmetry.space_group_name_H-M   'P 1'
#
loop_
_entity.id
_entity.type
_entity.pdbx_description
1 polymer ?
#
loop_
_entity_poly.entity_id
_entity_poly.type
_entity_poly.pdbx_seq_one_letter_code
_entity_poly.pdbx_strand_id
1 'polypeptide(L)'
;MMGSGLTDVCGLRVGHWSDPDAGTGCTVILCPPEGAVAGVDVRGGAPGGRELDVLRPENTVERIHAILLGGGSAFGLAAADGVMRWLEEHGVGYDVGIARVPIVPAAILFDLPVVRADVR
;
A
#
# COMPACT_ATOMS: atom_id res chain seq x y z
N MET A 1 23.05 -15.39 -2.37
CA MET A 1 22.01 -15.69 -3.38
C MET A 1 21.44 -14.34 -3.77
N MET A 2 21.70 -13.86 -4.99
CA MET A 2 20.99 -12.69 -5.52
C MET A 2 19.53 -13.13 -5.67
N GLY A 3 18.59 -12.34 -5.15
CA GLY A 3 17.18 -12.64 -5.28
C GLY A 3 16.76 -12.68 -6.76
N SER A 4 15.57 -13.19 -7.02
CA SER A 4 14.92 -13.12 -8.33
C SER A 4 13.51 -12.57 -8.15
N GLY A 5 13.40 -11.40 -7.52
CA GLY A 5 12.14 -10.83 -7.06
C GLY A 5 12.17 -9.32 -6.93
N LEU A 6 11.07 -8.74 -6.44
CA LEU A 6 10.86 -7.29 -6.41
C LEU A 6 11.99 -6.53 -5.67
N THR A 7 12.58 -7.14 -4.65
CA THR A 7 13.65 -6.55 -3.82
C THR A 7 15.03 -6.54 -4.48
N ASP A 8 15.18 -7.07 -5.70
CA ASP A 8 16.41 -6.88 -6.48
C ASP A 8 16.52 -5.43 -6.98
N VAL A 9 15.40 -4.72 -7.03
CA VAL A 9 15.39 -3.27 -7.22
C VAL A 9 15.85 -2.61 -5.92
N CYS A 10 17.01 -1.96 -5.97
CA CYS A 10 17.63 -1.33 -4.81
C CYS A 10 16.67 -0.36 -4.09
N GLY A 11 16.60 -0.48 -2.76
CA GLY A 11 15.81 0.41 -1.90
C GLY A 11 14.33 0.02 -1.75
N LEU A 12 13.79 -0.87 -2.58
CA LEU A 12 12.48 -1.47 -2.33
C LEU A 12 12.58 -2.51 -1.21
N ARG A 13 11.60 -2.49 -0.31
CA ARG A 13 11.43 -3.51 0.75
C ARG A 13 10.01 -4.04 0.71
N VAL A 14 9.83 -5.31 1.05
CA VAL A 14 8.52 -5.95 1.09
C VAL A 14 8.30 -6.55 2.47
N GLY A 15 7.14 -6.26 3.06
CA GLY A 15 6.69 -6.83 4.32
C GLY A 15 5.33 -7.52 4.15
N HIS A 16 5.12 -8.59 4.90
CA HIS A 16 3.87 -9.33 4.91
C HIS A 16 3.37 -9.51 6.33
N TRP A 17 2.06 -9.41 6.50
CA TRP A 17 1.38 -9.86 7.70
C TRP A 17 0.22 -10.77 7.28
N SER A 18 0.11 -11.93 7.92
CA SER A 18 -0.92 -12.92 7.62
C SER A 18 -1.57 -13.36 8.92
N ASP A 19 -2.90 -13.43 8.91
CA ASP A 19 -3.70 -14.06 9.94
C ASP A 19 -4.17 -15.42 9.40
N PRO A 20 -3.49 -16.52 9.74
CA PRO A 20 -3.84 -17.84 9.22
C PRO A 20 -5.18 -18.36 9.78
N ASP A 21 -5.59 -17.90 10.96
CA ASP A 21 -6.86 -18.31 11.58
C ASP A 21 -8.04 -17.57 10.95
N ALA A 22 -7.85 -16.31 10.60
CA ALA A 22 -8.82 -15.53 9.85
C ALA A 22 -8.76 -15.78 8.34
N GLY A 23 -7.64 -16.29 7.80
CA GLY A 23 -7.46 -16.56 6.37
C GLY A 23 -7.13 -15.33 5.52
N THR A 24 -6.73 -14.21 6.14
CA THR A 24 -6.50 -12.92 5.46
C THR A 24 -5.11 -12.35 5.76
N GLY A 25 -4.81 -11.17 5.24
CA GLY A 25 -3.55 -10.48 5.50
C GLY A 25 -3.33 -9.27 4.62
N CYS A 26 -2.12 -8.74 4.70
CA CYS A 26 -1.67 -7.66 3.83
C CYS A 26 -0.19 -7.78 3.46
N THR A 27 0.15 -7.15 2.35
CA THR A 27 1.52 -6.99 1.85
C THR A 27 1.77 -5.50 1.66
N VAL A 28 2.89 -5.02 2.19
CA VAL A 28 3.35 -3.64 2.02
C VAL A 28 4.62 -3.66 1.21
N ILE A 29 4.65 -2.87 0.13
CA ILE A 29 5.87 -2.57 -0.62
C ILE A 29 6.31 -1.18 -0.19
N LEU A 30 7.40 -1.09 0.55
CA LEU A 30 7.99 0.17 0.99
C LEU A 30 8.98 0.68 -0.06
N CYS A 31 8.84 1.95 -0.40
CA CYS A 31 9.79 2.66 -1.25
C CYS A 31 11.05 3.07 -0.45
N PRO A 32 12.11 3.54 -1.14
CA PRO A 32 13.17 4.31 -0.49
C PRO A 32 12.60 5.52 0.27
N PRO A 33 13.32 6.08 1.27
CA PRO A 33 12.84 7.23 2.06
C PRO A 33 12.43 8.46 1.24
N GLU A 34 13.06 8.68 0.08
CA GLU A 34 12.72 9.73 -0.88
C GLU A 34 11.46 9.45 -1.72
N GLY A 35 10.87 8.27 -1.57
CA GLY A 35 9.74 7.78 -2.35
C GLY A 35 10.12 7.24 -3.73
N ALA A 36 9.12 6.76 -4.47
CA ALA A 36 9.28 6.27 -5.84
C ALA A 36 8.22 6.88 -6.76
N VAL A 37 8.59 7.14 -8.02
CA VAL A 37 7.63 7.52 -9.06
C VAL A 37 6.69 6.35 -9.32
N ALA A 38 5.39 6.61 -9.38
CA ALA A 38 4.38 5.57 -9.54
C ALA A 38 3.25 6.00 -10.48
N GLY A 39 2.59 5.00 -11.06
CA GLY A 39 1.35 5.11 -11.83
C GLY A 39 0.51 3.86 -11.57
N VAL A 40 -0.77 3.90 -11.93
CA VAL A 40 -1.68 2.76 -11.78
C VAL A 40 -2.54 2.55 -13.02
N ASP A 41 -2.79 1.28 -13.33
CA ASP A 41 -3.76 0.86 -14.35
C ASP A 41 -4.74 -0.14 -13.73
N VAL A 42 -6.01 0.24 -13.69
CA VAL A 42 -7.09 -0.55 -13.08
C VAL A 42 -7.96 -1.14 -14.19
N ARG A 43 -7.91 -2.47 -14.33
CA ARG A 43 -8.59 -3.19 -15.43
C ARG A 43 -9.79 -4.02 -14.99
N GLY A 44 -9.99 -4.24 -13.70
CA GLY A 44 -11.11 -4.98 -13.16
C GLY A 44 -12.43 -4.19 -13.17
N GLY A 45 -13.56 -4.87 -13.36
CA GLY A 45 -14.89 -4.23 -13.39
C GLY A 45 -15.48 -3.85 -12.03
N ALA A 46 -14.89 -4.32 -10.93
CA ALA A 46 -15.28 -4.00 -9.56
C ALA A 46 -14.02 -3.74 -8.71
N PRO A 47 -13.29 -2.64 -8.96
CA PRO A 47 -12.05 -2.36 -8.26
C PRO A 47 -12.32 -1.88 -6.82
N GLY A 48 -11.41 -2.23 -5.91
CA GLY A 48 -11.31 -1.59 -4.60
C GLY A 48 -9.91 -1.02 -4.42
N GLY A 49 -9.83 0.28 -4.20
CA GLY A 49 -8.56 0.96 -4.01
C GLY A 49 -8.70 2.25 -3.23
N ARG A 50 -7.55 2.76 -2.79
CA ARG A 50 -7.39 4.02 -2.06
C ARG A 50 -6.28 4.82 -2.72
N GLU A 51 -6.47 6.15 -2.77
CA GLU A 51 -5.49 7.11 -3.28
C GLU A 51 -5.00 6.81 -4.71
N LEU A 52 -5.81 6.13 -5.53
CA LEU A 52 -5.43 5.79 -6.91
C LEU A 52 -5.43 7.02 -7.82
N ASP A 53 -6.36 7.97 -7.60
CA ASP A 53 -6.41 9.19 -8.41
C ASP A 53 -5.16 10.04 -8.23
N VAL A 54 -4.47 9.98 -7.08
CA VAL A 54 -3.24 10.75 -6.84
C VAL A 54 -2.11 10.35 -7.81
N LEU A 55 -2.19 9.13 -8.39
CA LEU A 55 -1.21 8.57 -9.31
C LEU A 55 -1.41 8.98 -10.77
N ARG A 56 -2.42 9.82 -11.04
CA ARG A 56 -2.59 10.41 -12.36
C ARG A 56 -1.44 11.37 -12.67
N PRO A 57 -0.83 11.28 -13.87
CA PRO A 57 0.35 12.06 -14.22
C PRO A 57 0.13 13.59 -14.23
N GLU A 58 -1.13 14.04 -14.32
CA GLU A 58 -1.51 15.45 -14.24
C GLU A 58 -1.52 16.03 -12.81
N ASN A 59 -1.36 15.21 -11.77
CA ASN A 59 -1.38 15.66 -10.38
C ASN A 59 0.00 16.09 -9.88
N THR A 60 0.01 16.81 -8.75
CA THR A 60 1.22 17.39 -8.15
C THR A 60 2.09 16.39 -7.38
N VAL A 61 1.54 15.23 -7.02
CA VAL A 61 2.27 14.21 -6.27
C VAL A 61 3.05 13.34 -7.24
N GLU A 62 4.37 13.52 -7.26
CA GLU A 62 5.26 12.78 -8.17
C GLU A 62 5.73 11.43 -7.58
N ARG A 63 5.66 11.26 -6.26
CA ARG A 63 6.23 10.10 -5.55
C ARG A 63 5.30 9.56 -4.49
N ILE A 64 5.29 8.24 -4.39
CA ILE A 64 4.64 7.50 -3.29
C ILE A 64 5.68 6.94 -2.34
N HIS A 65 5.22 6.55 -1.15
CA HIS A 65 6.09 6.10 -0.07
C HIS A 65 5.92 4.60 0.23
N ALA A 66 4.74 4.06 -0.08
CA ALA A 66 4.47 2.63 -0.02
C ALA A 66 3.28 2.27 -0.92
N ILE A 67 3.13 0.98 -1.21
CA ILE A 67 1.91 0.38 -1.77
C ILE A 67 1.39 -0.65 -0.78
N LEU A 68 0.09 -0.67 -0.53
CA LEU A 68 -0.58 -1.71 0.24
C LEU A 68 -1.39 -2.63 -0.69
N LEU A 69 -1.20 -3.94 -0.54
CA LEU A 69 -2.07 -4.96 -1.11
C LEU A 69 -2.72 -5.72 0.05
N GLY A 70 -4.05 -5.81 0.10
CA GLY A 70 -4.76 -6.37 1.25
C GLY A 70 -5.91 -7.31 0.88
N GLY A 71 -6.22 -8.23 1.79
CA GLY A 71 -7.49 -8.94 1.84
C GLY A 71 -8.62 -8.09 2.46
N GLY A 72 -9.73 -8.71 2.85
CA GLY A 72 -10.83 -8.07 3.56
C GLY A 72 -11.78 -7.24 2.68
N SER A 73 -11.64 -7.30 1.35
CA SER A 73 -12.39 -6.45 0.41
C SER A 73 -12.25 -4.96 0.78
N ALA A 74 -13.28 -4.15 0.55
CA ALA A 74 -13.26 -2.71 0.81
C ALA A 74 -12.91 -2.34 2.27
N PHE A 75 -13.17 -3.22 3.25
CA PHE A 75 -12.79 -3.00 4.65
C PHE A 75 -11.28 -2.96 4.84
N GLY A 76 -10.55 -3.82 4.12
CA GLY A 76 -9.09 -3.92 4.20
C GLY A 76 -8.33 -2.66 3.76
N LEU A 77 -9.00 -1.70 3.09
CA LEU A 77 -8.41 -0.39 2.79
C LEU A 77 -8.02 0.38 4.06
N ALA A 78 -8.63 0.07 5.21
CA ALA A 78 -8.28 0.66 6.50
C ALA A 78 -6.85 0.33 6.94
N ALA A 79 -6.26 -0.79 6.49
CA ALA A 79 -4.88 -1.13 6.81
C ALA A 79 -3.86 -0.11 6.25
N ALA A 80 -4.24 0.70 5.24
CA ALA A 80 -3.40 1.77 4.71
C ALA A 80 -3.12 2.85 5.75
N ASP A 81 -4.05 3.10 6.68
CA ASP A 81 -3.85 4.08 7.75
C ASP A 81 -2.70 3.67 8.69
N GLY A 82 -2.55 2.36 8.95
CA GLY A 82 -1.43 1.84 9.73
C GLY A 82 -0.09 2.06 9.04
N VAL A 83 -0.03 1.87 7.73
CA VAL A 83 1.17 2.14 6.93
C VAL A 83 1.51 3.64 6.93
N MET A 84 0.50 4.50 6.77
CA MET A 84 0.69 5.96 6.84
C MET A 84 1.25 6.38 8.19
N ARG A 85 0.65 5.94 9.31
CA ARG A 85 1.15 6.27 10.65
C ARG A 85 2.60 5.83 10.84
N TRP A 86 2.93 4.61 10.44
CA TRP A 86 4.30 4.11 10.53
C TRP A 86 5.27 4.99 9.72
N LEU A 87 4.91 5.35 8.48
CA LEU A 87 5.75 6.22 7.64
C LEU A 87 5.92 7.62 8.26
N GLU A 88 4.84 8.21 8.77
CA GLU A 88 4.87 9.51 9.44
C GLU A 88 5.77 9.51 10.68
N GLU A 89 5.66 8.48 11.53
CA GLU A 89 6.53 8.26 12.71
C GLU A 89 8.02 8.14 12.33
N HIS A 90 8.32 7.69 11.11
CA HIS A 90 9.68 7.56 10.57
C HIS A 90 10.10 8.78 9.73
N GLY A 91 9.30 9.85 9.72
CA GLY A 91 9.59 11.06 8.96
C GLY A 91 9.58 10.84 7.45
N VAL A 92 8.83 9.86 6.94
CA VAL A 92 8.70 9.57 5.52
C VAL A 92 7.35 10.09 5.02
N GLY A 93 7.37 10.92 3.99
CA GLY A 93 6.16 11.52 3.44
C GLY A 93 6.49 12.77 2.62
N TYR A 94 5.48 13.26 1.90
CA TYR A 94 5.55 14.53 1.20
C TYR A 94 5.58 15.68 2.20
N ASP A 95 6.61 16.52 2.14
CA ASP A 95 6.74 17.67 3.03
C ASP A 95 5.77 18.78 2.60
N VAL A 96 4.73 19.01 3.41
CA VAL A 96 3.74 20.09 3.20
C VAL A 96 4.09 21.36 4.00
N GLY A 97 5.31 21.45 4.53
CA GLY A 97 5.83 22.58 5.32
C GLY A 97 5.42 22.58 6.79
N ILE A 98 4.30 21.94 7.14
CA ILE A 98 3.82 21.80 8.53
C ILE A 98 3.83 20.35 9.03
N ALA A 99 3.91 19.39 8.12
CA ALA A 99 3.91 17.96 8.39
C ALA A 99 4.51 17.21 7.19
N ARG A 100 4.78 15.92 7.37
CA ARG A 100 5.03 15.00 6.25
C ARG A 100 3.78 14.16 6.06
N VAL A 101 3.24 14.17 4.84
CA VAL A 101 2.04 13.41 4.46
C VAL A 101 2.47 12.20 3.65
N PRO A 102 2.45 10.98 4.21
CA PRO A 102 2.70 9.78 3.44
C PRO A 102 1.63 9.59 2.36
N ILE A 103 2.04 9.07 1.21
CA ILE A 103 1.16 8.74 0.09
C ILE A 103 1.25 7.24 -0.09
N VAL A 104 0.13 6.56 0.21
CA VAL A 104 0.06 5.09 0.27
C VAL A 104 -1.14 4.59 -0.53
N PRO A 105 -0.99 4.46 -1.86
CA PRO A 105 -2.00 3.81 -2.68
C PRO A 105 -2.22 2.37 -2.19
N ALA A 106 -3.48 1.96 -2.19
CA ALA A 106 -3.84 0.59 -1.82
C ALA A 106 -4.74 -0.05 -2.87
N ALA A 107 -4.63 -1.37 -2.99
CA ALA A 107 -5.55 -2.23 -3.72
C ALA A 107 -5.94 -3.42 -2.86
N ILE A 108 -7.19 -3.86 -2.97
CA ILE A 108 -7.72 -4.97 -2.18
C ILE A 108 -8.26 -6.10 -3.04
N LEU A 109 -8.32 -7.29 -2.47
CA LEU A 109 -9.00 -8.45 -3.04
C LEU A 109 -10.17 -8.89 -2.17
N PHE A 110 -11.08 -9.66 -2.76
CA PHE A 110 -12.23 -10.23 -2.06
C PHE A 110 -11.91 -11.67 -1.61
N ASP A 111 -11.64 -11.84 -0.32
CA ASP A 111 -11.40 -13.12 0.36
C ASP A 111 -12.50 -13.45 1.39
N LEU A 112 -13.53 -12.62 1.54
CA LEU A 112 -14.63 -12.79 2.50
C LEU A 112 -15.33 -14.17 2.54
N PRO A 113 -15.43 -14.94 1.43
CA PRO A 113 -15.99 -16.29 1.46
C PRO A 113 -15.11 -17.35 2.13
N VAL A 114 -13.80 -17.08 2.25
CA VAL A 114 -12.82 -18.00 2.85
C VAL A 114 -12.26 -17.48 4.17
N VAL A 115 -12.56 -16.23 4.53
CA VAL A 115 -12.10 -15.62 5.79
C VAL A 115 -13.16 -15.63 6.87
N ARG A 116 -12.72 -15.48 8.12
CA ARG A 116 -13.60 -15.19 9.25
C ARG A 116 -14.24 -13.82 9.08
N ALA A 117 -15.55 -13.78 8.86
CA ALA A 117 -16.28 -12.54 8.55
C ALA A 117 -16.26 -11.47 9.66
N ASP A 118 -15.86 -11.83 10.88
CA ASP A 118 -15.66 -10.93 12.01
C ASP A 118 -14.29 -10.23 12.01
N VAL A 119 -13.33 -10.68 11.19
CA VAL A 119 -11.99 -10.09 11.03
C VAL A 119 -11.91 -9.43 9.65
N ARG A 120 -11.88 -8.09 9.63
CA ARG A 120 -11.93 -7.27 8.41
C ARG A 120 -11.33 -5.89 8.63
#